data_AF-A0A3E0HE45-F1
#
_entry.id   AF-A0A3E0HE45-F1
#
_cell.length_a   1.000
_cell.length_b   1.000
_cell.length_c   1.000
_cell.angle_alpha   90.00
_cell.angle_beta   90.00
_cell.angle_gamma   90.00
#
_symmetry.space_group_name_H-M   'P 1'
#
loop_
_entity.id
_entity.type
_entity.pdbx_description
1 polymer ?
#
loop_
_entity_poly.entity_id
_entity_poly.type
_entity_poly.pdbx_seq_one_letter_code
_entity_poly.pdbx_strand_id
1 'polypeptide(L)'
;MTNEDVDRFFTLFAKRQRENEEPVDGPLLASGNPPRGLQPSGLVRTTGWLQFGSRPVSSAFLAALAGFPVAALIVAALVTTMPVVGILIALLPTLCYGGWRLLTIRLLPASAARDIGTAKVDDIAEGSWIRVHGSIGPVAQVASTSTDESALVEVTFVGGVSRSWPSGHSLHLAEVLD
;
A
#
# COMPACT_ATOMS: atom_id res chain seq x y z
N MET A 1 23.24 18.13 -1.64
CA MET A 1 21.78 18.00 -1.81
C MET A 1 21.15 18.45 -0.52
N THR A 2 20.49 19.61 -0.52
CA THR A 2 19.89 20.19 0.69
C THR A 2 18.48 19.61 0.91
N ASN A 3 17.93 19.77 2.11
CA ASN A 3 16.52 19.39 2.36
C ASN A 3 15.56 20.13 1.42
N GLU A 4 15.87 21.37 1.03
CA GLU A 4 15.10 22.15 0.06
C GLU A 4 15.10 21.53 -1.34
N ASP A 5 16.23 21.01 -1.81
CA ASP A 5 16.31 20.34 -3.13
C ASP A 5 15.41 19.11 -3.17
N VAL A 6 15.42 18.35 -2.08
CA VAL A 6 14.63 17.13 -1.92
C VAL A 6 13.14 17.48 -1.90
N ASP A 7 12.72 18.43 -1.06
CA ASP A 7 11.32 18.84 -0.98
C ASP A 7 10.84 19.48 -2.28
N ARG A 8 11.69 20.24 -2.99
CA ARG A 8 11.37 20.82 -4.30
C ARG A 8 11.18 19.73 -5.37
N PHE A 9 12.05 18.73 -5.42
CA PHE A 9 11.90 17.59 -6.33
C PHE A 9 10.59 16.85 -6.07
N PHE A 10 10.27 16.56 -4.81
CA PHE A 10 9.02 15.91 -4.43
C PHE A 10 7.79 16.75 -4.75
N THR A 11 7.88 18.07 -4.54
CA THR A 11 6.79 19.01 -4.86
C THR A 11 6.52 19.03 -6.36
N LEU A 12 7.56 19.06 -7.19
CA LEU A 12 7.42 19.03 -8.65
C LEU A 12 6.87 17.69 -9.15
N PHE A 13 7.32 16.57 -8.57
CA PHE A 13 6.80 15.25 -8.90
C PHE A 13 5.31 15.11 -8.53
N ALA A 14 4.93 15.57 -7.33
CA ALA A 14 3.54 15.58 -6.88
C ALA A 14 2.65 16.52 -7.70
N LYS A 15 3.16 17.70 -8.09
CA LYS A 15 2.45 18.64 -8.97
C LYS A 15 2.17 18.03 -10.34
N ARG A 16 3.17 17.34 -10.91
CA ARG A 16 3.04 16.69 -12.22
C ARG A 16 2.05 15.54 -12.24
N GLN A 17 1.87 14.85 -11.10
CA GLN A 17 0.81 13.85 -10.97
C GLN A 17 -0.57 14.51 -11.00
N ARG A 18 -0.77 15.59 -10.23
CA ARG A 18 -2.07 16.31 -10.16
C ARG A 18 -2.46 17.03 -11.45
N GLU A 19 -1.51 17.56 -12.22
CA GLU A 19 -1.80 18.29 -13.46
C GLU A 19 -2.39 17.41 -14.58
N ASN A 20 -2.37 16.08 -14.45
CA ASN A 20 -2.95 15.15 -15.42
C ASN A 20 -4.30 14.56 -14.99
N GLU A 21 -4.89 15.02 -13.89
CA GLU A 21 -6.08 14.40 -13.28
C GLU A 21 -7.27 15.36 -13.33
N GLU A 22 -8.32 15.02 -14.10
CA GLU A 22 -9.64 15.64 -13.88
C GLU A 22 -10.16 15.24 -12.48
N PRO A 23 -10.81 16.15 -11.74
CA PRO A 23 -11.27 15.87 -10.39
C PRO A 23 -12.45 14.89 -10.43
N VAL A 24 -12.15 13.61 -10.29
CA VAL A 24 -13.14 12.60 -9.88
C VAL A 24 -13.22 12.71 -8.37
N ASP A 25 -14.44 12.86 -7.82
CA ASP A 25 -14.68 12.82 -6.37
C ASP A 25 -14.25 11.44 -5.84
N GLY A 26 -13.01 11.37 -5.38
CA GLY A 26 -12.38 10.14 -4.92
C GLY A 26 -12.92 9.69 -3.56
N PRO A 27 -12.69 8.42 -3.19
CA PRO A 27 -13.11 7.90 -1.90
C PRO A 27 -12.42 8.66 -0.76
N LEU A 28 -13.20 9.05 0.25
CA LEU A 28 -12.70 9.73 1.45
C LEU A 28 -12.66 8.78 2.64
N LEU A 29 -11.64 8.95 3.47
CA LEU A 29 -11.56 8.29 4.77
C LEU A 29 -12.61 8.87 5.73
N ALA A 30 -12.85 8.19 6.85
CA ALA A 30 -13.70 8.72 7.93
C ALA A 30 -13.20 10.08 8.47
N SER A 31 -11.90 10.38 8.32
CA SER A 31 -11.29 11.66 8.66
C SER A 31 -11.59 12.78 7.64
N GLY A 32 -12.28 12.48 6.53
CA GLY A 32 -12.58 13.41 5.44
C GLY A 32 -11.43 13.64 4.46
N ASN A 33 -10.26 13.03 4.69
CA ASN A 33 -9.11 13.15 3.79
C ASN A 33 -9.08 11.99 2.77
N PRO A 34 -8.53 12.21 1.57
CA PRO A 34 -8.28 11.11 0.65
C PRO A 34 -7.17 10.19 1.20
N PRO A 35 -7.29 8.87 0.99
CA PRO A 35 -6.25 7.92 1.36
C PRO A 35 -4.96 8.16 0.57
N ARG A 36 -3.80 7.94 1.20
CA ARG A 36 -2.50 8.05 0.53
C ARG A 36 -2.36 6.95 -0.54
N GLY A 37 -1.88 7.34 -1.71
CA GLY A 37 -1.72 6.40 -2.81
C GLY A 37 -3.03 6.01 -3.49
N LEU A 38 -4.09 6.81 -3.30
CA LEU A 38 -5.24 6.83 -4.19
C LEU A 38 -4.76 7.07 -5.63
N GLN A 39 -5.15 6.18 -6.53
CA GLN A 39 -4.85 6.24 -7.95
C GLN A 39 -6.03 6.83 -8.72
N PRO A 40 -5.82 7.32 -9.96
CA PRO A 40 -6.92 7.80 -10.82
C PRO A 40 -8.03 6.79 -11.06
N SER A 41 -7.73 5.49 -10.95
CA SER A 41 -8.70 4.40 -11.04
C SER A 41 -9.59 4.25 -9.80
N GLY A 42 -9.40 5.06 -8.75
CA GLY A 42 -10.04 4.92 -7.44
C GLY A 42 -9.46 3.80 -6.57
N LEU A 43 -8.44 3.09 -7.07
CA LEU A 43 -7.71 2.10 -6.29
C LEU A 43 -6.75 2.79 -5.34
N VAL A 44 -6.74 2.35 -4.10
CA VAL A 44 -5.78 2.79 -3.10
C VAL A 44 -4.67 1.77 -3.06
N ARG A 45 -3.46 2.22 -3.41
CA ARG A 45 -2.26 1.44 -3.19
C ARG A 45 -2.09 1.24 -1.68
N THR A 46 -2.01 -0.01 -1.26
CA THR A 46 -1.82 -0.33 0.16
C THR A 46 -0.38 -0.72 0.45
N THR A 47 0.09 -0.33 1.63
CA THR A 47 1.26 -0.92 2.29
C THR A 47 0.79 -1.73 3.47
N GLY A 48 1.54 -2.79 3.77
CA GLY A 48 1.23 -3.69 4.87
C GLY A 48 0.86 -5.06 4.36
N TRP A 49 1.68 -6.03 4.77
CA TRP A 49 1.45 -7.47 4.67
C TRP A 49 1.66 -8.06 3.26
N LEU A 50 2.89 -8.53 3.01
CA LEU A 50 3.19 -9.58 2.04
C LEU A 50 2.73 -10.91 2.67
N GLN A 51 1.79 -11.61 2.07
CA GLN A 51 1.37 -12.91 2.59
C GLN A 51 2.34 -13.98 2.12
N PHE A 52 2.91 -14.72 3.06
CA PHE A 52 3.69 -15.93 2.78
C PHE A 52 2.87 -17.14 3.23
N GLY A 53 2.17 -17.77 2.29
CA GLY A 53 1.18 -18.80 2.60
C GLY A 53 -0.04 -18.21 3.34
N SER A 54 -0.33 -18.69 4.55
CA SER A 54 -1.41 -18.19 5.40
C SER A 54 -0.99 -17.10 6.39
N ARG A 55 0.29 -16.70 6.40
CA ARG A 55 0.83 -15.74 7.38
C ARG A 55 1.06 -14.37 6.74
N PRO A 56 0.49 -13.29 7.30
CA PRO A 56 0.80 -11.94 6.85
C PRO A 56 2.20 -11.57 7.36
N VAL A 57 3.06 -11.10 6.46
CA VAL A 57 4.43 -10.63 6.78
C VAL A 57 4.54 -9.15 6.47
N SER A 58 4.82 -8.33 7.47
CA SER A 58 5.00 -6.89 7.28
C SER A 58 6.10 -6.61 6.25
N SER A 59 5.79 -5.84 5.20
CA SER A 59 6.79 -5.42 4.21
C SER A 59 7.90 -4.55 4.82
N ALA A 60 7.57 -3.80 5.88
CA ALA A 60 8.55 -3.07 6.68
C ALA A 60 9.52 -4.03 7.40
N PHE A 61 9.00 -5.13 7.93
CA PHE A 61 9.82 -6.17 8.55
C PHE A 61 10.72 -6.87 7.54
N LEU A 62 10.21 -7.18 6.33
CA LEU A 62 11.03 -7.73 5.25
C LEU A 62 12.14 -6.78 4.81
N ALA A 63 11.85 -5.47 4.71
CA ALA A 63 12.86 -4.47 4.38
C ALA A 63 13.96 -4.39 5.45
N ALA A 64 13.59 -4.46 6.74
CA ALA A 64 14.55 -4.49 7.84
C ALA A 64 15.37 -5.79 7.85
N LEU A 65 14.72 -6.94 7.60
CA LEU A 65 15.36 -8.25 7.58
C LEU A 65 16.34 -8.39 6.42
N ALA A 66 16.08 -7.77 5.26
CA ALA A 66 17.00 -7.80 4.13
C ALA A 66 18.35 -7.13 4.43
N GLY A 67 18.35 -6.07 5.25
CA GLY A 67 19.59 -5.37 5.65
C GLY A 67 20.40 -6.11 6.73
N PHE A 68 19.74 -6.95 7.53
CA PHE A 68 20.34 -7.60 8.70
C PHE A 68 21.45 -8.62 8.39
N PRO A 69 21.29 -9.62 7.48
CA PRO A 69 22.33 -10.63 7.24
C PRO A 69 23.58 -10.02 6.58
N VAL A 70 23.40 -9.03 5.70
CA VAL A 70 24.51 -8.29 5.09
C VAL A 70 25.27 -7.50 6.16
N ALA A 71 24.55 -6.78 7.03
CA ALA A 71 25.16 -6.05 8.13
C ALA A 71 25.92 -6.99 9.09
N ALA A 72 25.30 -8.11 9.49
CA ALA A 72 25.87 -9.06 10.44
C ALA A 72 27.18 -9.69 9.92
N LEU A 73 27.21 -10.12 8.65
CA LEU A 73 28.41 -10.69 8.04
C LEU A 73 29.56 -9.68 7.98
N ILE A 74 29.27 -8.45 7.59
CA ILE A 74 30.30 -7.43 7.42
C ILE A 74 30.81 -6.93 8.78
N VAL A 75 29.92 -6.76 9.77
CA VAL A 75 30.31 -6.43 11.15
C VAL A 75 31.23 -7.49 11.73
N ALA A 76 30.89 -8.78 11.58
CA ALA A 76 31.71 -9.88 12.09
C ALA A 76 33.13 -9.89 11.48
N ALA A 77 33.27 -9.51 10.21
CA ALA A 77 34.56 -9.47 9.52
C ALA A 77 35.40 -8.23 9.87
N LEU A 78 34.77 -7.08 10.16
CA LEU A 78 35.47 -5.79 10.33
C LEU A 78 35.57 -5.29 11.76
N VAL A 79 34.78 -5.79 12.71
CA VAL A 79 34.74 -5.21 14.07
C VAL A 79 36.08 -5.33 14.81
N THR A 80 36.88 -6.35 14.49
CA THR A 80 38.19 -6.60 15.11
C THR A 80 39.33 -5.78 14.50
N THR A 81 39.20 -5.38 13.23
CA THR A 81 40.25 -4.68 12.47
C THR A 81 39.95 -3.20 12.26
N MET A 82 38.67 -2.84 12.10
CA MET A 82 38.19 -1.48 11.85
C MET A 82 36.87 -1.22 12.59
N PRO A 83 36.91 -1.03 13.93
CA PRO A 83 35.71 -0.96 14.77
C PRO A 83 34.75 0.18 14.40
N VAL A 84 35.27 1.32 13.94
CA VAL A 84 34.46 2.46 13.50
C VAL A 84 33.62 2.11 12.26
N VAL A 85 34.22 1.38 11.29
CA VAL A 85 33.52 0.92 10.08
C VAL A 85 32.47 -0.13 10.44
N GLY A 86 32.79 -1.04 11.37
CA GLY A 86 31.82 -2.01 11.90
C GLY A 86 30.58 -1.34 12.50
N ILE A 87 30.74 -0.33 13.35
CA ILE A 87 29.61 0.42 13.93
C ILE A 87 28.77 1.10 12.84
N LEU A 88 29.41 1.70 11.84
CA LEU A 88 28.68 2.37 10.75
C LEU A 88 27.81 1.39 9.94
N ILE A 89 28.28 0.16 9.77
CA ILE A 89 27.57 -0.91 9.05
C ILE A 89 26.47 -1.53 9.90
N ALA A 90 26.60 -1.52 11.23
CA ALA A 90 25.52 -1.92 12.13
C ALA A 90 24.27 -1.00 12.00
N LEU A 91 24.43 0.21 11.46
CA LEU A 91 23.32 1.13 11.16
C LEU A 91 22.58 0.80 9.84
N LEU A 92 23.08 -0.14 9.03
CA LEU A 92 22.51 -0.48 7.73
C LEU A 92 21.02 -0.90 7.80
N PRO A 93 20.55 -1.70 8.78
CA PRO A 93 19.11 -2.01 8.90
C PRO A 93 18.25 -0.76 9.13
N THR A 94 18.74 0.19 9.94
CA THR A 94 18.06 1.47 10.18
C THR A 94 18.00 2.32 8.92
N LEU A 95 19.07 2.34 8.12
CA LEU A 95 19.11 3.01 6.83
C LEU A 95 18.16 2.36 5.82
N CYS A 96 18.11 1.03 5.76
CA CYS A 96 17.17 0.29 4.91
C CYS A 96 15.71 0.58 5.30
N TYR A 97 15.38 0.56 6.60
CA TYR A 97 14.05 0.93 7.08
C TYR A 97 13.72 2.39 6.77
N GLY A 98 14.66 3.32 7.00
CA GLY A 98 14.49 4.73 6.66
C GLY A 98 14.25 4.96 5.17
N GLY A 99 15.02 4.29 4.31
CA GLY A 99 14.86 4.33 2.86
C GLY A 99 13.52 3.76 2.40
N TRP A 100 13.09 2.62 2.96
CA TRP A 100 11.77 2.04 2.70
C TRP A 100 10.66 3.02 3.11
N ARG A 101 10.73 3.58 4.32
CA ARG A 101 9.74 4.53 4.83
C ARG A 101 9.67 5.80 3.99
N LEU A 102 10.82 6.34 3.57
CA LEU A 102 10.88 7.48 2.67
C LEU A 102 10.20 7.15 1.33
N LEU A 103 10.48 5.97 0.79
CA LEU A 103 9.90 5.52 -0.47
C LEU A 103 8.38 5.34 -0.37
N THR A 104 7.86 4.72 0.69
CA THR A 104 6.42 4.48 0.84
C THR A 104 5.60 5.68 1.30
N ILE A 105 6.24 6.71 1.86
CA ILE A 105 5.55 7.94 2.28
C ILE A 105 5.64 9.03 1.21
N ARG A 106 6.79 9.18 0.55
CA ARG A 106 7.06 10.33 -0.34
C ARG A 106 7.10 9.97 -1.83
N LEU A 107 7.77 8.89 -2.21
CA LEU A 107 7.96 8.54 -3.63
C LEU A 107 6.78 7.77 -4.21
N LEU A 108 6.27 6.83 -3.43
CA LEU A 108 5.26 5.86 -3.80
C LEU A 108 4.26 5.74 -2.65
N PRO A 109 3.48 6.80 -2.41
CA PRO A 109 2.55 6.86 -1.29
C PRO A 109 1.59 5.67 -1.33
N ALA A 110 1.29 5.13 -0.16
CA ALA A 110 0.39 4.01 0.01
C ALA A 110 -0.19 3.99 1.42
N SER A 111 -1.48 3.69 1.52
CA SER A 111 -2.18 3.62 2.80
C SER A 111 -1.95 2.31 3.53
N ALA A 112 -2.02 2.34 4.85
CA ALA A 112 -2.15 1.10 5.61
C ALA A 112 -3.56 0.53 5.42
N ALA A 113 -3.67 -0.78 5.17
CA ALA A 113 -4.95 -1.46 5.12
C ALA A 113 -4.94 -2.73 6.00
N ARG A 114 -6.02 -2.95 6.73
CA ARG A 114 -6.24 -4.12 7.58
C ARG A 114 -7.44 -4.90 7.09
N ASP A 115 -7.32 -6.22 7.03
CA ASP A 115 -8.45 -7.10 6.70
C ASP A 115 -9.35 -7.21 7.93
N ILE A 116 -10.64 -6.94 7.73
CA ILE A 116 -11.66 -7.00 8.79
C ILE A 116 -12.58 -8.21 8.64
N GLY A 117 -12.52 -8.91 7.51
CA GLY A 117 -13.30 -10.12 7.28
C GLY A 117 -13.42 -10.48 5.81
N THR A 118 -14.37 -11.36 5.52
CA THR A 118 -14.75 -11.75 4.16
C THR A 118 -16.26 -11.65 4.02
N ALA A 119 -16.72 -11.14 2.88
CA ALA A 119 -18.14 -11.13 2.52
C ALA A 119 -18.30 -11.76 1.12
N LYS A 120 -19.47 -12.35 0.85
CA LYS A 120 -19.81 -12.72 -0.52
C LYS A 120 -20.03 -11.47 -1.34
N VAL A 121 -19.70 -11.52 -2.62
CA VAL A 121 -19.83 -10.38 -3.53
C VAL A 121 -21.27 -9.81 -3.55
N ASP A 122 -22.27 -10.68 -3.39
CA ASP A 122 -23.69 -10.29 -3.35
C ASP A 122 -24.08 -9.54 -2.07
N ASP A 123 -23.31 -9.69 -1.00
CA ASP A 123 -23.57 -9.11 0.33
C ASP A 123 -22.76 -7.81 0.57
N ILE A 124 -22.00 -7.35 -0.42
CA ILE A 124 -21.13 -6.17 -0.27
C ILE A 124 -21.96 -4.90 -0.34
N ALA A 125 -21.96 -4.14 0.75
CA ALA A 125 -22.62 -2.85 0.80
C ALA A 125 -21.81 -1.76 0.08
N GLU A 126 -22.51 -0.81 -0.54
CA GLU A 126 -21.93 0.44 -1.03
C GLU A 126 -21.17 1.17 0.09
N GLY A 127 -20.06 1.82 -0.27
CA GLY A 127 -19.15 2.47 0.67
C GLY A 127 -18.18 1.52 1.37
N SER A 128 -18.34 0.19 1.24
CA SER A 128 -17.41 -0.79 1.81
C SER A 128 -16.05 -0.74 1.09
N TRP A 129 -14.99 -0.94 1.86
CA TRP A 129 -13.64 -1.09 1.33
C TRP A 129 -13.32 -2.57 1.12
N ILE A 130 -12.90 -2.93 -0.08
CA ILE A 130 -12.59 -4.32 -0.45
C ILE A 130 -11.23 -4.44 -1.10
N ARG A 131 -10.59 -5.61 -0.97
CA ARG A 131 -9.40 -5.93 -1.77
C ARG A 131 -9.77 -6.54 -3.11
N VAL A 132 -9.20 -5.98 -4.17
CA VAL A 132 -9.53 -6.36 -5.55
C VAL A 132 -8.88 -7.70 -5.97
N HIS A 133 -7.77 -8.08 -5.34
CA HIS A 133 -6.93 -9.22 -5.77
C HIS A 133 -6.71 -10.30 -4.68
N GLY A 134 -7.71 -10.52 -3.83
CA GLY A 134 -7.62 -11.48 -2.72
C GLY A 134 -7.20 -10.81 -1.41
N SER A 135 -6.56 -11.52 -0.49
CA SER A 135 -6.12 -10.99 0.82
C SER A 135 -4.93 -10.03 0.76
N ILE A 136 -4.35 -9.80 -0.42
CA ILE A 136 -3.27 -8.85 -0.64
C ILE A 136 -3.62 -7.99 -1.85
N GLY A 137 -3.24 -6.71 -1.78
CA GLY A 137 -3.25 -5.85 -2.95
C GLY A 137 -3.99 -4.54 -2.69
N PRO A 138 -4.24 -3.78 -3.78
CA PRO A 138 -4.95 -2.52 -3.68
C PRO A 138 -6.35 -2.73 -3.11
N VAL A 139 -6.80 -1.73 -2.36
CA VAL A 139 -8.17 -1.66 -1.87
C VAL A 139 -8.95 -0.66 -2.68
N ALA A 140 -10.24 -0.89 -2.82
CA ALA A 140 -11.15 -0.02 -3.53
C ALA A 140 -12.41 0.17 -2.69
N GLN A 141 -12.97 1.38 -2.71
CA GLN A 141 -14.28 1.62 -2.15
C GLN A 141 -15.35 1.30 -3.18
N VAL A 142 -16.34 0.52 -2.76
CA VAL A 142 -17.47 0.11 -3.59
C VAL A 142 -18.41 1.29 -3.78
N ALA A 143 -18.66 1.67 -5.03
CA ALA A 143 -19.64 2.69 -5.37
C ALA A 143 -21.02 2.06 -5.59
N SER A 144 -21.09 0.95 -6.33
CA SER A 144 -22.33 0.24 -6.59
C SER A 144 -22.07 -1.23 -6.93
N THR A 145 -23.10 -2.05 -6.77
CA THR A 145 -23.12 -3.46 -7.18
C THR A 145 -24.34 -3.73 -8.05
N SER A 146 -24.15 -4.34 -9.21
CA SER A 146 -25.22 -4.82 -10.09
C SER A 146 -25.06 -6.32 -10.33
N THR A 147 -26.18 -7.03 -10.46
CA THR A 147 -26.18 -8.45 -10.82
C THR A 147 -26.65 -8.59 -12.26
N ASP A 148 -25.86 -9.26 -13.08
CA ASP A 148 -26.19 -9.58 -14.47
C ASP A 148 -26.96 -10.91 -14.57
N GLU A 149 -27.68 -11.11 -15.69
CA GLU A 149 -28.41 -12.35 -16.01
C GLU A 149 -27.51 -13.59 -16.01
N SER A 150 -26.21 -13.39 -16.23
CA SER A 150 -25.17 -14.43 -16.23
C SER A 150 -24.74 -14.92 -14.83
N ALA A 151 -25.43 -14.50 -13.76
CA ALA A 151 -25.03 -14.74 -12.36
C ALA A 151 -23.63 -14.19 -12.01
N LEU A 152 -23.22 -13.14 -12.72
CA LEU A 152 -22.04 -12.34 -12.41
C LEU A 152 -22.48 -11.08 -11.67
N VAL A 153 -21.81 -10.77 -10.55
CA VAL A 153 -21.98 -9.52 -9.84
C VAL A 153 -20.89 -8.57 -10.30
N GLU A 154 -21.29 -7.48 -10.95
CA GLU A 154 -20.42 -6.37 -11.31
C GLU A 154 -20.37 -5.37 -10.16
N VAL A 155 -19.17 -5.12 -9.65
CA VAL A 155 -18.90 -4.11 -8.63
C VAL A 155 -18.20 -2.95 -9.30
N THR A 156 -18.80 -1.77 -9.21
CA THR A 156 -18.22 -0.51 -9.66
C THR A 156 -17.58 0.19 -8.48
N PHE A 157 -16.36 0.68 -8.64
CA PHE A 157 -15.62 1.42 -7.61
C PHE A 157 -15.80 2.93 -7.76
N VAL A 158 -15.54 3.69 -6.69
CA VAL A 158 -15.68 5.16 -6.68
C VAL A 158 -14.82 5.85 -7.76
N GLY A 159 -13.75 5.21 -8.25
CA GLY A 159 -12.96 5.72 -9.39
C GLY A 159 -13.43 5.26 -10.78
N GLY A 160 -14.66 4.72 -10.89
CA GLY A 160 -15.28 4.33 -12.16
C GLY A 160 -14.77 3.02 -12.77
N VAL A 161 -13.80 2.35 -12.15
CA VAL A 161 -13.38 1.01 -12.57
C VAL A 161 -14.39 -0.02 -12.07
N SER A 162 -14.82 -0.89 -12.96
CA SER A 162 -15.73 -2.01 -12.64
C SER A 162 -15.02 -3.34 -12.77
N ARG A 163 -15.46 -4.32 -11.97
CA ARG A 163 -15.01 -5.71 -12.03
C ARG A 163 -16.17 -6.65 -11.76
N SER A 164 -16.18 -7.77 -12.45
CA SER A 164 -17.18 -8.82 -12.27
C SER A 164 -16.60 -10.04 -11.55
N TRP A 165 -17.41 -10.63 -10.69
CA TRP A 165 -17.14 -11.91 -10.04
C TRP A 165 -18.37 -12.83 -10.12
N PRO A 166 -18.20 -14.15 -10.06
CA PRO A 166 -19.32 -15.07 -9.89
C PRO A 166 -20.08 -14.79 -8.58
N SER A 167 -21.41 -14.89 -8.62
CA SER A 167 -22.23 -14.87 -7.40
C SER A 167 -21.71 -15.89 -6.37
N GLY A 168 -21.73 -15.50 -5.10
CA GLY A 168 -21.17 -16.27 -3.98
C GLY A 168 -19.64 -16.20 -3.84
N HIS A 169 -18.91 -15.55 -4.76
CA HIS A 169 -17.46 -15.37 -4.61
C HIS A 169 -17.15 -14.54 -3.36
N SER A 170 -16.22 -15.00 -2.54
CA SER A 170 -15.83 -14.31 -1.30
C SER A 170 -14.74 -13.28 -1.56
N LEU A 171 -14.99 -12.05 -1.14
CA LEU A 171 -14.06 -10.92 -1.22
C LEU A 171 -13.62 -10.50 0.18
N HIS A 172 -12.39 -10.01 0.28
CA HIS A 172 -11.82 -9.56 1.55
C HIS A 172 -12.26 -8.12 1.83
N LEU A 173 -12.94 -7.93 2.95
CA LEU A 173 -13.26 -6.62 3.48
C LEU A 173 -12.00 -6.03 4.13
N ALA A 174 -11.75 -4.77 3.85
CA ALA A 174 -10.61 -4.04 4.38
C ALA A 174 -11.05 -2.77 5.10
N GLU A 175 -10.17 -2.26 5.95
CA GLU A 175 -10.26 -0.95 6.56
C GLU A 175 -8.97 -0.19 6.24
N VAL A 176 -9.08 1.05 5.80
CA VAL A 176 -7.93 1.91 5.47
C VAL A 176 -7.62 2.79 6.69
N LEU A 177 -6.37 2.75 7.17
CA LEU A 177 -5.95 3.23 8.51
C LEU A 177 -5.12 4.52 8.50
N ASP A 178 -5.26 5.35 7.48
CA ASP A 178 -4.42 6.54 7.27
C ASP A 178 -4.77 7.75 8.16
#